data_AF-A0AAU7AKD0-F1
#
_entry.id   AF-A0AAU7AKD0-F1
#
_cell.length_a   1.000
_cell.length_b   1.000
_cell.length_c   1.000
_cell.angle_alpha   90.00
_cell.angle_beta   90.00
_cell.angle_gamma   90.00
#
_symmetry.space_group_name_H-M   'P 1'
#
loop_
_entity.id
_entity.type
_entity.pdbx_description
1 polymer ?
#
loop_
_entity_poly.entity_id
_entity_poly.type
_entity_poly.pdbx_seq_one_letter_code
_entity_poly.pdbx_strand_id
1 'polypeptide(L)'
;MTDPDELSKTIIKDRAARGQPISKLGYFCAPFRPQNGPLSDQVIKVYRSLADVAALDRLAQAHDDYVMLLQRTNVGLPETEFHLLDLGGQRTPVVVQQALDARSMMRPQLIAADRQNALKLMAAAGDVIAGFWNTLEENDGRVGFHPSIRNFAIVDGQAMFFDTFPPLIGYTRDEMGEMLLQFSEKRLMRWVGPMLKQKVTGIQDEWYSPSETLVGLVGSACRLRPDDAEAFLSWGRDFAQSQMPRWSDAALASLKKPPRLPGYWTGFRKLLGLQGEPNIQ
;
A
#
# COMPACT_ATOMS: atom_id res chain seq x y z
N MET A 1 18.73 4.73 -11.85
CA MET A 1 19.55 4.80 -10.62
C MET A 1 19.69 6.24 -10.20
N THR A 2 19.01 6.59 -9.12
CA THR A 2 19.00 7.92 -8.51
C THR A 2 20.36 8.22 -7.88
N ASP A 3 20.88 9.44 -8.06
CA ASP A 3 22.10 9.92 -7.39
C ASP A 3 21.82 10.14 -5.87
N PRO A 4 22.48 9.39 -4.97
CA PRO A 4 22.27 9.51 -3.52
C PRO A 4 22.60 10.90 -2.94
N ASP A 5 23.56 11.61 -3.52
CA ASP A 5 23.96 12.95 -3.04
C ASP A 5 22.89 13.98 -3.39
N GLU A 6 22.38 13.93 -4.62
CA GLU A 6 21.28 14.79 -5.07
C GLU A 6 19.97 14.49 -4.33
N LEU A 7 19.70 13.22 -4.06
CA LEU A 7 18.56 12.78 -3.27
C LEU A 7 18.64 13.32 -1.84
N SER A 8 19.81 13.20 -1.20
CA SER A 8 20.04 13.71 0.16
C SER A 8 19.86 15.23 0.24
N LYS A 9 20.44 15.98 -0.71
CA LYS A 9 20.27 17.45 -0.81
C LYS A 9 18.81 17.83 -0.97
N THR A 10 18.09 17.12 -1.83
CA THR A 10 16.65 17.36 -2.08
C THR A 10 15.82 17.16 -0.81
N ILE A 11 16.05 16.06 -0.08
CA ILE A 11 15.33 15.77 1.17
C ILE A 11 15.64 16.81 2.26
N ILE A 12 16.91 17.21 2.40
CA ILE A 12 17.31 18.23 3.39
C ILE A 12 16.64 19.57 3.08
N LYS A 13 16.66 19.99 1.80
CA LYS A 13 16.02 21.23 1.35
C LYS A 13 14.51 21.21 1.57
N ASP A 14 13.85 20.10 1.26
CA ASP A 14 12.41 19.93 1.46
C ASP A 14 12.03 19.99 2.96
N ARG A 15 12.79 19.33 3.83
CA ARG A 15 12.60 19.40 5.29
C ARG A 15 12.75 20.83 5.83
N ALA A 16 13.74 21.57 5.33
CA ALA A 16 13.95 22.97 5.71
C ALA A 16 12.81 23.89 5.24
N ALA A 17 12.26 23.63 4.05
CA ALA A 17 11.17 24.43 3.48
C ALA A 17 9.79 24.14 4.09
N ARG A 18 9.52 22.89 4.47
CA ARG A 18 8.17 22.47 4.90
C ARG A 18 7.83 22.76 6.35
N GLY A 19 8.80 22.88 7.25
CA GLY A 19 8.54 23.12 8.68
C GLY A 19 7.78 22.00 9.44
N GLN A 20 7.11 21.06 8.74
CA GLN A 20 6.57 19.75 9.12
C GLN A 20 5.76 19.19 7.92
N PRO A 21 5.48 17.87 7.80
CA PRO A 21 4.95 17.31 6.55
C PRO A 21 3.48 17.66 6.29
N ILE A 22 3.17 18.10 5.06
CA ILE A 22 1.81 18.17 4.50
C ILE A 22 1.56 16.90 3.67
N SER A 23 0.78 15.95 4.21
CA SER A 23 -0.23 15.11 3.55
C SER A 23 -0.62 13.94 4.47
N LYS A 24 -1.93 13.77 4.73
CA LYS A 24 -2.53 12.74 5.62
C LYS A 24 -2.71 11.39 4.92
N LEU A 25 -1.69 10.91 4.21
CA LEU A 25 -1.76 9.62 3.52
C LEU A 25 -0.45 8.85 3.65
N GLY A 26 -0.46 7.91 4.59
CA GLY A 26 0.59 6.92 4.80
C GLY A 26 0.59 6.48 6.26
N TYR A 27 0.61 5.18 6.51
CA TYR A 27 0.73 4.64 7.88
C TYR A 27 2.12 4.91 8.50
N PHE A 28 3.10 5.29 7.67
CA PHE A 28 4.52 5.32 8.01
C PHE A 28 5.26 6.61 7.65
N CYS A 29 4.84 7.32 6.59
CA CYS A 29 5.42 8.59 6.18
C CYS A 29 4.46 9.40 5.30
N ALA A 30 4.76 10.70 5.13
CA ALA A 30 4.13 11.56 4.14
C ALA A 30 5.01 11.62 2.87
N PRO A 31 4.55 11.12 1.72
CA PRO A 31 5.28 11.23 0.46
C PRO A 31 5.37 12.68 -0.01
N PHE A 32 6.41 13.00 -0.78
CA PHE A 32 6.50 14.29 -1.45
C PHE A 32 7.07 14.21 -2.86
N ARG A 33 6.69 15.18 -3.68
CA ARG A 33 7.23 15.41 -5.02
C ARG A 33 8.02 16.73 -5.04
N PRO A 34 9.31 16.72 -5.39
CA PRO A 34 10.08 17.95 -5.61
C PRO A 34 9.42 18.80 -6.71
N GLN A 35 9.33 20.12 -6.49
CA GLN A 35 8.71 21.01 -7.49
C GLN A 35 9.61 21.28 -8.69
N ASN A 36 10.93 21.24 -8.51
CA ASN A 36 11.93 21.58 -9.51
C ASN A 36 13.16 20.70 -9.34
N GLY A 37 14.03 20.69 -10.34
CA GLY A 37 15.30 19.97 -10.31
C GLY A 37 15.21 18.55 -10.88
N PRO A 38 16.30 17.78 -10.79
CA PRO A 38 16.44 16.49 -11.47
C PRO A 38 15.50 15.40 -10.94
N LEU A 39 14.91 15.59 -9.75
CA LEU A 39 13.97 14.64 -9.12
C LEU A 39 12.52 15.12 -9.18
N SER A 40 12.20 16.12 -10.01
CA SER A 40 10.85 16.70 -10.10
C SER A 40 9.80 15.79 -10.75
N ASP A 41 10.25 14.72 -11.39
CA ASP A 41 9.43 13.63 -11.92
C ASP A 41 9.35 12.43 -10.95
N GLN A 42 9.86 12.56 -9.72
CA GLN A 42 9.86 11.51 -8.69
C GLN A 42 8.95 11.85 -7.51
N VAL A 43 8.45 10.80 -6.86
CA VAL A 43 7.84 10.82 -5.53
C VAL A 43 8.81 10.17 -4.56
N ILE A 44 9.11 10.88 -3.48
CA ILE A 44 10.05 10.48 -2.44
C ILE A 44 9.27 10.20 -1.15
N LYS A 45 9.47 9.02 -0.59
CA LYS A 45 8.89 8.56 0.68
C LYS A 45 10.04 8.36 1.67
N VAL A 46 10.13 9.21 2.68
CA VAL A 46 11.20 9.17 3.68
C VAL A 46 10.67 8.55 4.97
N TYR A 47 11.21 7.41 5.34
CA TYR A 47 10.81 6.68 6.55
C TYR A 47 11.72 7.05 7.71
N ARG A 48 11.32 6.62 8.91
CA ARG A 48 12.13 6.81 10.11
C ARG A 48 13.34 5.87 10.10
N SER A 49 14.50 6.35 10.57
CA SER A 49 15.64 5.48 10.88
C SER A 49 15.32 4.52 12.02
N LEU A 50 15.92 3.33 11.96
CA LEU A 50 16.00 2.41 13.10
C LEU A 50 17.37 2.54 13.76
N ALA A 51 17.47 2.12 15.02
CA ALA A 51 18.76 2.06 15.73
C ALA A 51 19.57 0.81 15.33
N ASP A 52 18.87 -0.27 14.99
CA ASP A 52 19.47 -1.51 14.52
C ASP A 52 19.82 -1.41 13.03
N VAL A 53 21.11 -1.38 12.75
CA VAL A 53 21.66 -1.28 11.39
C VAL A 53 21.40 -2.54 10.59
N ALA A 54 21.47 -3.72 11.21
CA ALA A 54 21.20 -4.99 10.52
C ALA A 54 19.73 -5.09 10.11
N ALA A 55 18.81 -4.56 10.93
CA ALA A 55 17.41 -4.46 10.57
C ALA A 55 17.18 -3.53 9.35
N LEU A 56 17.96 -2.46 9.22
CA LEU A 56 17.90 -1.58 8.05
C LEU A 56 18.42 -2.28 6.78
N ASP A 57 19.52 -3.01 6.86
CA ASP A 57 20.07 -3.75 5.73
C ASP A 57 19.10 -4.86 5.28
N ARG A 58 18.50 -5.60 6.23
CA ARG A 58 17.43 -6.56 5.93
C ARG A 58 16.22 -5.90 5.27
N LEU A 59 15.83 -4.71 5.72
CA LEU A 59 14.71 -3.97 5.15
C LEU A 59 14.97 -3.54 3.69
N ALA A 60 16.20 -3.11 3.38
CA ALA A 60 16.58 -2.79 2.01
C ALA A 60 16.51 -4.03 1.11
N GLN A 61 17.12 -5.15 1.55
CA GLN A 61 17.07 -6.40 0.79
C GLN A 61 15.62 -6.88 0.58
N ALA A 62 14.81 -6.88 1.64
CA ALA A 62 13.41 -7.30 1.53
C ALA A 62 12.59 -6.39 0.61
N HIS A 63 12.92 -5.10 0.51
CA HIS A 63 12.26 -4.19 -0.42
C HIS A 63 12.63 -4.48 -1.87
N ASP A 64 13.92 -4.67 -2.16
CA ASP A 64 14.39 -5.07 -3.49
C ASP A 64 13.76 -6.41 -3.91
N ASP A 65 13.75 -7.40 -3.01
CA ASP A 65 13.10 -8.70 -3.23
C ASP A 65 11.60 -8.54 -3.50
N TYR A 66 10.92 -7.62 -2.80
CA TYR A 66 9.50 -7.38 -3.00
C TYR A 66 9.20 -6.72 -4.35
N VAL A 67 10.01 -5.73 -4.75
CA VAL A 67 9.88 -5.09 -6.06
C VAL A 67 10.10 -6.10 -7.18
N MET A 68 11.13 -6.95 -7.06
CA MET A 68 11.38 -8.03 -8.01
C MET A 68 10.21 -9.03 -8.07
N LEU A 69 9.66 -9.42 -6.92
CA LEU A 69 8.50 -10.31 -6.86
C LEU A 69 7.28 -9.70 -7.57
N LEU A 70 6.96 -8.43 -7.28
CA LEU A 70 5.84 -7.72 -7.91
C LEU A 70 6.02 -7.68 -9.43
N GLN A 71 7.21 -7.33 -9.92
CA GLN A 71 7.49 -7.30 -11.36
C GLN A 71 7.40 -8.70 -11.99
N ARG A 72 7.97 -9.72 -11.36
CA ARG A 72 7.92 -11.12 -11.85
C ARG A 72 6.49 -11.66 -11.93
N THR A 73 5.62 -11.22 -11.01
CA THR A 73 4.20 -11.58 -10.98
C THR A 73 3.33 -10.65 -11.84
N ASN A 74 3.96 -9.87 -12.73
CA ASN A 74 3.31 -8.95 -13.68
C ASN A 74 2.45 -7.87 -13.02
N VAL A 75 2.75 -7.50 -11.77
CA VAL A 75 2.19 -6.31 -11.13
C VAL A 75 2.85 -5.09 -11.74
N GLY A 76 2.07 -4.28 -12.45
CA GLY A 76 2.53 -3.00 -12.99
C GLY A 76 3.03 -2.10 -11.86
N LEU A 77 4.27 -1.62 -11.96
CA LEU A 77 4.92 -0.78 -10.95
C LEU A 77 5.63 0.39 -11.65
N PRO A 78 5.48 1.64 -11.19
CA PRO A 78 6.37 2.72 -11.62
C PRO A 78 7.82 2.37 -11.24
N GLU A 79 8.81 2.94 -11.93
CA GLU A 79 10.21 2.76 -11.53
C GLU A 79 10.36 3.08 -10.05
N THR A 80 10.92 2.15 -9.28
CA THR A 80 10.94 2.22 -7.81
C THR A 80 12.31 1.77 -7.33
N GLU A 81 12.93 2.58 -6.49
CA GLU A 81 14.24 2.33 -5.88
C GLU A 81 14.16 2.52 -4.35
N PHE A 82 14.92 1.72 -3.61
CA PHE A 82 15.10 1.87 -2.17
C PHE A 82 16.52 2.31 -1.84
N HIS A 83 16.63 3.29 -0.95
CA HIS A 83 17.89 3.89 -0.55
C HIS A 83 18.02 3.92 0.98
N LEU A 84 19.21 3.62 1.49
CA LEU A 84 19.59 3.85 2.88
C LEU A 84 20.57 5.03 2.93
N LEU A 85 20.07 6.24 3.14
CA LEU A 85 20.86 7.47 3.11
C LEU A 85 21.35 7.87 4.49
N ASP A 86 22.56 8.42 4.59
CA ASP A 86 22.98 9.10 5.82
C ASP A 86 22.40 10.52 5.86
N LEU A 87 21.37 10.71 6.67
CA LEU A 87 20.74 12.02 6.88
C LEU A 87 20.95 12.47 8.33
N GLY A 88 22.03 13.21 8.57
CA GLY A 88 22.35 13.75 9.89
C GLY A 88 22.88 12.70 10.87
N GLY A 89 23.72 11.78 10.39
CA GLY A 89 24.32 10.70 11.19
C GLY A 89 23.39 9.52 11.43
N GLN A 90 22.31 9.41 10.66
CA GLN A 90 21.32 8.33 10.76
C GLN A 90 21.04 7.73 9.39
N ARG A 91 21.17 6.40 9.28
CA ARG A 91 20.79 5.64 8.07
C ARG A 91 19.27 5.63 7.92
N THR A 92 18.79 6.48 7.04
CA THR A 92 17.37 6.74 6.81
C THR A 92 16.88 5.97 5.58
N PRO A 93 15.84 5.13 5.73
CA PRO A 93 15.21 4.48 4.58
C PRO A 93 14.42 5.47 3.73
N VAL A 94 14.60 5.39 2.42
CA VAL A 94 13.95 6.25 1.44
C VAL A 94 13.50 5.40 0.26
N VAL A 95 12.22 5.49 -0.11
CA VAL A 95 11.73 4.98 -1.39
C VAL A 95 11.65 6.14 -2.37
N VAL A 96 12.28 6.01 -3.52
CA VAL A 96 12.16 6.92 -4.67
C VAL A 96 11.36 6.20 -5.74
N GLN A 97 10.33 6.84 -6.27
CA GLN A 97 9.42 6.21 -7.21
C GLN A 97 9.02 7.20 -8.29
N GLN A 98 8.98 6.77 -9.55
CA GLN A 98 8.52 7.59 -10.66
C GLN A 98 7.11 8.13 -10.36
N ALA A 99 6.93 9.44 -10.53
CA ALA A 99 5.67 10.11 -10.24
C ALA A 99 4.63 9.74 -11.30
N LEU A 100 3.48 9.28 -10.82
CA LEU A 100 2.29 9.06 -11.63
C LEU A 100 1.45 10.35 -11.70
N ASP A 101 0.74 10.56 -12.79
CA ASP A 101 -0.20 11.67 -12.93
C ASP A 101 -1.30 11.57 -11.84
N ALA A 102 -1.58 12.66 -11.12
CA ALA A 102 -2.66 12.66 -10.14
C ALA A 102 -4.02 12.26 -10.73
N ARG A 103 -4.23 12.53 -12.03
CA ARG A 103 -5.44 12.14 -12.79
C ARG A 103 -5.51 10.64 -13.02
N SER A 104 -4.38 9.92 -13.00
CA SER A 104 -4.37 8.46 -13.13
C SER A 104 -4.79 7.76 -11.83
N MET A 105 -4.86 8.44 -10.69
CA MET A 105 -5.18 7.80 -9.41
C MET A 105 -6.57 7.14 -9.42
N MET A 106 -6.64 5.85 -9.07
CA MET A 106 -7.85 5.03 -9.18
C MET A 106 -8.98 5.57 -8.30
N ARG A 107 -8.71 5.93 -7.04
CA ARG A 107 -9.76 6.42 -6.12
C ARG A 107 -10.48 7.68 -6.65
N PRO A 108 -9.80 8.77 -7.05
CA PRO A 108 -10.44 9.91 -7.71
C PRO A 108 -11.23 9.52 -8.96
N GLN A 109 -10.69 8.65 -9.82
CA GLN A 109 -11.41 8.18 -11.00
C GLN A 109 -12.68 7.40 -10.63
N LEU A 110 -12.62 6.53 -9.62
CA LEU A 110 -13.79 5.80 -9.11
C LEU A 110 -14.86 6.76 -8.60
N ILE A 111 -14.51 7.85 -7.92
CA ILE A 111 -15.48 8.86 -7.47
C ILE A 111 -16.19 9.50 -8.66
N ALA A 112 -15.44 9.87 -9.70
CA ALA A 112 -15.96 10.62 -10.84
C ALA A 112 -16.69 9.75 -11.88
N ALA A 113 -16.39 8.44 -11.93
CA ALA A 113 -16.90 7.55 -12.96
C ALA A 113 -18.41 7.31 -12.85
N ASP A 114 -19.06 7.02 -13.98
CA ASP A 114 -20.33 6.28 -13.96
C ASP A 114 -20.11 4.83 -13.50
N ARG A 115 -21.21 4.11 -13.23
CA ARG A 115 -21.17 2.73 -12.73
C ARG A 115 -20.41 1.78 -13.67
N GLN A 116 -20.58 1.90 -14.99
CA GLN A 116 -19.94 0.98 -15.94
C GLN A 116 -18.43 1.20 -15.97
N ASN A 117 -17.99 2.45 -16.00
CA ASN A 117 -16.58 2.80 -15.96
C ASN A 117 -15.98 2.48 -14.59
N ALA A 118 -16.71 2.66 -13.49
CA ALA A 118 -16.25 2.22 -12.16
C ALA A 118 -15.97 0.71 -12.12
N LEU A 119 -16.83 -0.11 -12.74
CA LEU A 119 -16.60 -1.55 -12.84
C LEU A 119 -15.36 -1.90 -13.70
N LYS A 120 -15.07 -1.13 -14.75
CA LYS A 120 -13.82 -1.31 -15.52
C LYS A 120 -12.57 -0.99 -14.69
N LEU A 121 -12.62 0.06 -13.87
CA LEU A 121 -11.52 0.38 -12.94
C LEU A 121 -11.30 -0.75 -11.93
N MET A 122 -12.40 -1.32 -11.41
CA MET A 122 -12.35 -2.48 -10.52
C MET A 122 -11.76 -3.71 -11.21
N ALA A 123 -12.15 -3.98 -12.47
CA ALA A 123 -11.58 -5.06 -13.27
C ALA A 123 -10.08 -4.91 -13.45
N ALA A 124 -9.59 -3.73 -13.87
CA ALA A 124 -8.17 -3.48 -14.05
C ALA A 124 -7.35 -3.74 -12.78
N ALA A 125 -7.84 -3.30 -11.61
CA ALA A 125 -7.18 -3.60 -10.34
C ALA A 125 -7.31 -5.08 -9.95
N GLY A 126 -8.47 -5.69 -10.19
CA GLY A 126 -8.73 -7.10 -9.94
C GLY A 126 -7.77 -8.00 -10.73
N ASP A 127 -7.51 -7.70 -12.00
CA ASP A 127 -6.61 -8.45 -12.87
C ASP A 127 -5.18 -8.49 -12.30
N VAL A 128 -4.71 -7.37 -11.73
CA VAL A 128 -3.41 -7.32 -11.05
C VAL A 128 -3.40 -8.16 -9.78
N ILE A 129 -4.49 -8.16 -8.99
CA ILE A 129 -4.62 -8.99 -7.79
C ILE A 129 -4.62 -10.48 -8.16
N ALA A 130 -5.43 -10.87 -9.14
CA ALA A 130 -5.53 -12.24 -9.60
C ALA A 130 -4.20 -12.71 -10.18
N GLY A 131 -3.57 -11.90 -11.02
CA GLY A 131 -2.24 -12.18 -11.60
C GLY A 131 -1.19 -12.44 -10.52
N PHE A 132 -1.09 -11.53 -9.54
CA PHE A 132 -0.18 -11.71 -8.40
C PHE A 132 -0.37 -13.08 -7.73
N TRP A 133 -1.58 -13.38 -7.25
CA TRP A 133 -1.81 -14.60 -6.49
C TRP A 133 -1.73 -15.88 -7.32
N ASN A 134 -2.19 -15.86 -8.58
CA ASN A 134 -2.15 -17.03 -9.46
C ASN A 134 -0.74 -17.40 -9.91
N THR A 135 0.21 -16.45 -9.91
CA THR A 135 1.59 -16.68 -10.32
C THR A 135 2.52 -17.11 -9.17
N LEU A 136 2.11 -16.90 -7.91
CA LEU A 136 2.93 -17.29 -6.77
C LEU A 136 3.12 -18.81 -6.64
N GLU A 137 4.35 -19.18 -6.29
CA GLU A 137 4.79 -20.56 -6.07
C GLU A 137 5.05 -20.81 -4.58
N GLU A 138 5.09 -22.09 -4.16
CA GLU A 138 5.35 -22.45 -2.75
C GLU A 138 6.74 -22.02 -2.26
N ASN A 139 7.73 -21.98 -3.16
CA ASN A 139 9.10 -21.56 -2.89
C ASN A 139 9.24 -20.04 -2.63
N ASP A 140 8.23 -19.23 -2.97
CA ASP A 140 8.22 -17.79 -2.66
C ASP A 140 8.01 -17.53 -1.16
N GLY A 141 7.57 -18.56 -0.41
CA GLY A 141 7.38 -18.49 1.03
C GLY A 141 6.22 -17.59 1.43
N ARG A 142 6.39 -16.86 2.55
CA ARG A 142 5.35 -15.98 3.07
C ARG A 142 5.42 -14.61 2.40
N VAL A 143 4.55 -14.43 1.40
CA VAL A 143 4.41 -13.18 0.66
C VAL A 143 3.00 -12.61 0.80
N GLY A 144 2.89 -11.28 0.81
CA GLY A 144 1.63 -10.57 0.89
C GLY A 144 1.49 -9.51 -0.20
N PHE A 145 0.27 -9.03 -0.34
CA PHE A 145 -0.10 -7.94 -1.23
C PHE A 145 -1.18 -7.09 -0.59
N HIS A 146 -1.02 -5.76 -0.60
CA HIS A 146 -2.01 -4.82 -0.05
C HIS A 146 -2.65 -3.95 -1.14
N PRO A 147 -3.54 -4.54 -1.97
CA PRO A 147 -4.16 -3.85 -3.10
C PRO A 147 -5.41 -3.08 -2.65
N SER A 148 -5.21 -1.83 -2.23
CA SER A 148 -6.32 -0.90 -1.97
C SER A 148 -6.58 -0.02 -3.20
N ILE A 149 -7.81 0.49 -3.35
CA ILE A 149 -8.15 1.54 -4.35
C ILE A 149 -7.28 2.81 -4.23
N ARG A 150 -6.57 2.98 -3.11
CA ARG A 150 -5.63 4.08 -2.86
C ARG A 150 -4.21 3.81 -3.32
N ASN A 151 -3.91 2.55 -3.61
CA ASN A 151 -2.57 2.06 -3.96
C ASN A 151 -2.46 1.76 -5.46
N PHE A 152 -3.50 2.09 -6.24
CA PHE A 152 -3.55 1.93 -7.67
C PHE A 152 -3.73 3.26 -8.40
N ALA A 153 -3.05 3.35 -9.54
CA ALA A 153 -3.34 4.27 -10.62
C ALA A 153 -3.81 3.48 -11.83
N ILE A 154 -4.71 4.02 -12.63
CA ILE A 154 -5.10 3.46 -13.92
C ILE A 154 -4.50 4.33 -15.03
N VAL A 155 -3.54 3.76 -15.75
CA VAL A 155 -2.83 4.38 -16.87
C VAL A 155 -3.18 3.58 -18.13
N ASP A 156 -3.77 4.24 -19.11
CA ASP A 156 -4.19 3.61 -20.38
C ASP A 156 -5.02 2.33 -20.21
N GLY A 157 -5.89 2.32 -19.18
CA GLY A 157 -6.75 1.19 -18.85
C GLY A 157 -6.10 0.08 -18.03
N GLN A 158 -4.80 0.18 -17.73
CA GLN A 158 -4.07 -0.79 -16.91
C GLN A 158 -3.83 -0.26 -15.50
N ALA A 159 -3.95 -1.14 -14.50
CA ALA A 159 -3.66 -0.77 -13.12
C ALA A 159 -2.15 -0.84 -12.82
N MET A 160 -1.61 0.26 -12.32
CA MET A 160 -0.26 0.35 -11.76
C MET A 160 -0.35 0.45 -10.24
N PHE A 161 0.25 -0.51 -9.56
CA PHE A 161 0.43 -0.50 -8.11
C PHE A 161 1.59 0.44 -7.73
N PHE A 162 1.56 1.04 -6.54
CA PHE A 162 2.64 1.93 -6.11
C PHE A 162 2.96 1.92 -4.61
N ASP A 163 2.39 0.98 -3.84
CA ASP A 163 2.59 0.88 -2.39
C ASP A 163 3.53 -0.27 -1.99
N THR A 164 4.84 -0.05 -2.11
CA THR A 164 5.86 -1.09 -1.86
C THR A 164 6.33 -1.15 -0.41
N PHE A 165 5.72 -0.39 0.51
CA PHE A 165 6.12 -0.37 1.93
C PHE A 165 4.94 -0.60 2.88
N PRO A 166 5.07 -1.49 3.88
CA PRO A 166 6.24 -2.34 4.14
C PRO A 166 6.42 -3.41 3.05
N PRO A 167 7.64 -3.89 2.81
CA PRO A 167 7.85 -5.01 1.91
C PRO A 167 7.21 -6.26 2.51
N LEU A 168 6.20 -6.82 1.85
CA LEU A 168 5.41 -7.94 2.36
C LEU A 168 6.05 -9.30 2.03
N ILE A 169 7.37 -9.40 2.16
CA ILE A 169 8.19 -10.61 1.91
C ILE A 169 9.34 -10.67 2.92
N GLY A 170 9.84 -11.87 3.21
CA GLY A 170 11.05 -12.04 4.01
C GLY A 170 10.85 -11.82 5.52
N TYR A 171 9.59 -11.72 5.97
CA TYR A 171 9.23 -11.57 7.38
C TYR A 171 8.19 -12.61 7.79
N THR A 172 8.41 -13.20 8.96
CA THR A 172 7.36 -13.92 9.68
C THR A 172 6.23 -12.97 10.07
N ARG A 173 5.08 -13.54 10.43
CA ARG A 173 3.92 -12.76 10.87
C ARG A 173 4.25 -11.83 12.04
N ASP A 174 5.01 -12.31 13.02
CA ASP A 174 5.34 -11.51 14.21
C ASP A 174 6.35 -10.41 13.90
N GLU A 175 7.38 -10.69 13.09
CA GLU A 175 8.37 -9.69 12.67
C GLU A 175 7.73 -8.56 11.85
N MET A 176 6.80 -8.89 10.95
CA MET A 176 6.04 -7.88 10.21
C MET A 176 5.16 -7.05 11.16
N GLY A 177 4.55 -7.67 12.16
CA GLY A 177 3.80 -6.96 13.20
C GLY A 177 4.69 -5.97 13.98
N GLU A 178 5.94 -6.35 14.27
CA GLU A 178 6.92 -5.46 14.88
C GLU A 178 7.34 -4.32 13.96
N MET A 179 7.60 -4.60 12.69
CA MET A 179 7.94 -3.58 11.69
C MET A 179 6.85 -2.50 11.60
N LEU A 180 5.58 -2.92 11.50
CA LEU A 180 4.44 -2.01 11.44
C LEU A 180 4.39 -1.07 12.66
N LEU A 181 4.70 -1.57 13.84
CA LEU A 181 4.74 -0.76 15.06
C LEU A 181 5.95 0.18 15.06
N GLN A 182 7.13 -0.29 14.69
CA GLN A 182 8.37 0.50 14.68
C GLN A 182 8.28 1.74 13.77
N PHE A 183 7.68 1.56 12.59
CA PHE A 183 7.51 2.62 11.60
C PHE A 183 6.25 3.46 11.81
N SER A 184 5.37 3.11 12.76
CA SER A 184 4.20 3.93 13.07
C SER A 184 4.61 5.33 13.54
N GLU A 185 3.96 6.37 13.02
CA GLU A 185 4.24 7.76 13.40
C GLU A 185 3.97 8.03 14.89
N LYS A 186 2.99 7.35 15.49
CA LYS A 186 2.59 7.59 16.87
C LYS A 186 3.56 6.95 17.87
N ARG A 187 4.23 7.78 18.67
CA ARG A 187 5.08 7.35 19.79
C ARG A 187 4.41 6.29 20.66
N LEU A 188 3.13 6.48 20.99
CA LEU A 188 2.38 5.55 21.84
C LEU A 188 2.27 4.14 21.22
N MET A 189 2.13 4.03 19.90
CA MET A 189 2.06 2.73 19.21
C MET A 189 3.36 1.94 19.33
N ARG A 190 4.49 2.61 19.53
CA ARG A 190 5.78 1.95 19.74
C ARG A 190 5.97 1.38 21.14
N TRP A 191 5.13 1.80 22.09
CA TRP A 191 5.19 1.39 23.50
C TRP A 191 4.02 0.48 23.89
N VAL A 192 3.28 -0.06 22.92
CA VAL A 192 2.08 -0.86 23.18
C VAL A 192 2.41 -2.22 23.79
N GLY A 193 1.63 -2.61 24.80
CA GLY A 193 1.78 -3.90 25.47
C GLY A 193 1.40 -5.11 24.60
N PRO A 194 1.73 -6.34 25.04
CA PRO A 194 1.65 -7.56 24.23
C PRO A 194 0.27 -7.84 23.60
N MET A 195 -0.82 -7.52 24.32
CA MET A 195 -2.19 -7.74 23.85
C MET A 195 -2.56 -6.83 22.67
N LEU A 196 -2.08 -5.58 22.65
CA LEU A 196 -2.33 -4.66 21.56
C LEU A 196 -1.42 -4.95 20.37
N LYS A 197 -0.19 -5.43 20.62
CA LYS A 197 0.70 -5.96 19.58
C LYS A 197 0.01 -7.10 18.81
N GLN A 198 -0.57 -8.10 19.48
CA GLN A 198 -1.30 -9.18 18.80
C GLN A 198 -2.43 -8.67 17.89
N LYS A 199 -3.17 -7.64 18.32
CA LYS A 199 -4.23 -7.03 17.50
C LYS A 199 -3.67 -6.30 16.28
N VAL A 200 -2.54 -5.61 16.42
CA VAL A 200 -1.87 -4.94 15.29
C VAL A 200 -1.27 -5.96 14.33
N THR A 201 -0.65 -7.02 14.86
CA THR A 201 -0.15 -8.14 14.05
C THR A 201 -1.26 -8.74 13.20
N GLY A 202 -2.49 -8.84 13.71
CA GLY A 202 -3.64 -9.33 12.95
C GLY A 202 -4.12 -8.44 11.80
N ILE A 203 -3.77 -7.14 11.80
CA ILE A 203 -4.16 -6.22 10.71
C ILE A 203 -3.55 -6.64 9.38
N GLN A 204 -2.33 -7.18 9.42
CA GLN A 204 -1.63 -7.59 8.21
C GLN A 204 -2.25 -8.84 7.59
N ASP A 205 -3.02 -9.64 8.33
CA ASP A 205 -3.42 -10.99 7.90
C ASP A 205 -4.26 -10.94 6.60
N GLU A 206 -5.05 -9.88 6.42
CA GLU A 206 -5.79 -9.60 5.18
C GLU A 206 -4.86 -9.45 3.96
N TRP A 207 -3.64 -8.96 4.14
CA TRP A 207 -2.66 -8.76 3.07
C TRP A 207 -1.98 -10.07 2.64
N TYR A 208 -2.03 -11.11 3.47
CA TYR A 208 -1.46 -12.43 3.16
C TYR A 208 -2.53 -13.44 2.74
N SER A 209 -3.77 -12.98 2.50
CA SER A 209 -4.89 -13.84 2.11
C SER A 209 -5.42 -13.44 0.72
N PRO A 210 -5.30 -14.33 -0.29
CA PRO A 210 -5.75 -14.04 -1.66
C PRO A 210 -7.20 -13.56 -1.73
N SER A 211 -8.13 -14.25 -1.07
CA SER A 211 -9.53 -13.84 -1.06
C SER A 211 -9.75 -12.51 -0.37
N GLU A 212 -9.07 -12.25 0.75
CA GLU A 212 -9.24 -11.00 1.50
C GLU A 212 -8.70 -9.79 0.75
N THR A 213 -7.67 -9.95 -0.09
CA THR A 213 -7.20 -8.85 -0.95
C THR A 213 -8.26 -8.40 -1.96
N LEU A 214 -8.98 -9.34 -2.61
CA LEU A 214 -10.10 -9.03 -3.48
C LEU A 214 -11.29 -8.44 -2.69
N VAL A 215 -11.63 -9.03 -1.55
CA VAL A 215 -12.70 -8.55 -0.65
C VAL A 215 -12.39 -7.13 -0.17
N GLY A 216 -11.13 -6.82 0.13
CA GLY A 216 -10.66 -5.51 0.53
C GLY A 216 -10.83 -4.45 -0.57
N LEU A 217 -10.54 -4.81 -1.81
CA LEU A 217 -10.78 -3.97 -3.00
C LEU A 217 -12.28 -3.67 -3.15
N VAL A 218 -13.11 -4.71 -3.23
CA VAL A 218 -14.58 -4.60 -3.38
C VAL A 218 -15.19 -3.81 -2.23
N GLY A 219 -14.83 -4.13 -0.99
CA GLY A 219 -15.32 -3.43 0.19
C GLY A 219 -14.92 -1.95 0.21
N SER A 220 -13.74 -1.61 -0.32
CA SER A 220 -13.33 -0.21 -0.45
C SER A 220 -14.17 0.54 -1.47
N ALA A 221 -14.52 -0.09 -2.60
CA ALA A 221 -15.43 0.49 -3.59
C ALA A 221 -16.85 0.65 -3.05
N CYS A 222 -17.41 -0.37 -2.37
CA CYS A 222 -18.74 -0.28 -1.75
C CYS A 222 -18.83 0.85 -0.72
N ARG A 223 -17.78 1.08 0.07
CA ARG A 223 -17.74 2.19 1.03
C ARG A 223 -17.62 3.56 0.34
N LEU A 224 -16.92 3.61 -0.78
CA LEU A 224 -16.74 4.84 -1.55
C LEU A 224 -18.01 5.23 -2.32
N ARG A 225 -18.75 4.23 -2.80
CA ARG A 225 -19.93 4.36 -3.65
C ARG A 225 -21.03 3.39 -3.19
N PRO A 226 -21.73 3.72 -2.10
CA PRO A 226 -22.73 2.82 -1.52
C PRO A 226 -23.92 2.54 -2.46
N ASP A 227 -24.28 3.48 -3.32
CA ASP A 227 -25.39 3.31 -4.28
C ASP A 227 -25.10 2.25 -5.36
N ASP A 228 -23.81 2.02 -5.65
CA ASP A 228 -23.35 1.00 -6.60
C ASP A 228 -22.90 -0.30 -5.91
N ALA A 229 -23.11 -0.44 -4.59
CA ALA A 229 -22.54 -1.54 -3.81
C ALA A 229 -22.91 -2.93 -4.36
N GLU A 230 -24.16 -3.15 -4.76
CA GLU A 230 -24.57 -4.45 -5.32
C GLU A 230 -23.88 -4.75 -6.65
N ALA A 231 -23.61 -3.73 -7.47
CA ALA A 231 -22.87 -3.92 -8.72
C ALA A 231 -21.42 -4.36 -8.45
N PHE A 232 -20.75 -3.77 -7.46
CA PHE A 232 -19.40 -4.19 -7.07
C PHE A 232 -19.37 -5.57 -6.42
N LEU A 233 -20.39 -5.92 -5.62
CA LEU A 233 -20.50 -7.24 -5.03
C LEU A 233 -20.74 -8.31 -6.09
N SER A 234 -21.67 -8.06 -7.03
CA SER A 234 -21.93 -8.98 -8.15
C SER A 234 -20.66 -9.18 -8.97
N TRP A 235 -20.03 -8.09 -9.39
CA TRP A 235 -18.76 -8.15 -10.11
C TRP A 235 -17.69 -8.92 -9.33
N GLY A 236 -17.52 -8.66 -8.04
CA GLY A 236 -16.51 -9.33 -7.23
C GLY A 236 -16.74 -10.83 -7.10
N ARG A 237 -18.00 -11.28 -7.02
CA ARG A 237 -18.36 -12.70 -7.00
C ARG A 237 -18.06 -13.38 -8.34
N ASP A 238 -18.49 -12.76 -9.45
CA ASP A 238 -18.25 -13.27 -10.80
C ASP A 238 -16.74 -13.30 -11.13
N PHE A 239 -16.01 -12.26 -10.70
CA PHE A 239 -14.56 -12.16 -10.83
C PHE A 239 -13.84 -13.25 -10.03
N ALA A 240 -14.24 -13.47 -8.77
CA ALA A 240 -13.64 -14.51 -7.94
C ALA A 240 -13.79 -15.90 -8.56
N GLN A 241 -14.97 -16.21 -9.12
CA GLN A 241 -15.24 -17.49 -9.76
C GLN A 241 -14.44 -17.69 -11.05
N SER A 242 -14.25 -16.63 -11.84
CA SER A 242 -13.61 -16.71 -13.15
C SER A 242 -12.08 -16.58 -13.09
N GLN A 243 -11.57 -15.61 -12.34
CA GLN A 243 -10.15 -15.24 -12.32
C GLN A 243 -9.39 -15.77 -11.09
N MET A 244 -10.10 -16.13 -10.01
CA MET A 244 -9.49 -16.61 -8.76
C MET A 244 -10.14 -17.91 -8.25
N PRO A 245 -10.34 -18.94 -9.11
CA PRO A 245 -11.15 -20.12 -8.78
C PRO A 245 -10.63 -20.91 -7.57
N ARG A 246 -9.31 -20.89 -7.31
CA ARG A 246 -8.70 -21.55 -6.13
C ARG A 246 -9.21 -20.99 -4.80
N TRP A 247 -9.60 -19.71 -4.77
CA TRP A 247 -10.03 -19.01 -3.56
C TRP A 247 -11.46 -18.48 -3.64
N SER A 248 -12.22 -18.93 -4.67
CA SER A 248 -13.55 -18.40 -4.95
C SER A 248 -14.51 -18.63 -3.79
N ASP A 249 -14.51 -19.81 -3.17
CA ASP A 249 -15.46 -20.12 -2.08
C ASP A 249 -15.30 -19.18 -0.89
N ALA A 250 -14.06 -18.88 -0.51
CA ALA A 250 -13.75 -17.93 0.56
C ALA A 250 -14.18 -16.50 0.18
N ALA A 251 -13.87 -16.06 -1.05
CA ALA A 251 -14.28 -14.74 -1.53
C ALA A 251 -15.81 -14.61 -1.61
N LEU A 252 -16.50 -15.62 -2.15
CA LEU A 252 -17.97 -15.67 -2.27
C LEU A 252 -18.64 -15.61 -0.89
N ALA A 253 -18.09 -16.29 0.10
CA ALA A 253 -18.59 -16.23 1.48
C ALA A 253 -18.53 -14.81 2.04
N SER A 254 -17.43 -14.09 1.82
CA SER A 254 -17.20 -12.72 2.28
C SER A 254 -17.95 -11.65 1.46
N LEU A 255 -18.28 -11.92 0.19
CA LEU A 255 -18.96 -11.00 -0.73
C LEU A 255 -20.49 -11.13 -0.77
N LYS A 256 -21.11 -11.82 0.20
CA LYS A 256 -22.58 -11.91 0.33
C LYS A 256 -23.23 -10.57 0.70
N LYS A 257 -22.49 -9.70 1.37
CA LYS A 257 -22.93 -8.36 1.81
C LYS A 257 -21.75 -7.40 1.70
N PRO A 258 -21.97 -6.07 1.64
CA PRO A 258 -20.88 -5.11 1.62
C PRO A 258 -19.89 -5.36 2.78
N PRO A 259 -18.60 -5.67 2.49
CA PRO A 259 -17.63 -5.96 3.53
C PRO A 259 -17.48 -4.76 4.45
N ARG A 260 -17.71 -4.99 5.74
CA ARG A 260 -17.49 -4.00 6.79
C ARG A 260 -16.04 -4.07 7.22
N LEU A 261 -15.46 -2.92 7.54
CA LEU A 261 -14.20 -2.91 8.29
C LEU A 261 -14.43 -3.64 9.61
N PRO A 262 -13.51 -4.50 10.06
CA PRO A 262 -13.65 -5.15 11.36
C PRO A 262 -13.88 -4.11 12.48
N GLY A 263 -14.74 -4.39 13.45
CA GLY A 263 -15.11 -3.39 14.47
C GLY A 263 -13.93 -2.87 15.31
N TYR A 264 -12.92 -3.72 15.53
CA TYR A 264 -11.67 -3.31 16.17
C TYR A 264 -10.88 -2.31 15.30
N TRP A 265 -10.98 -2.43 13.98
CA TRP A 265 -10.33 -1.60 12.97
C TRP A 265 -10.89 -0.17 12.95
N THR A 266 -12.21 0.01 13.13
CA THR A 266 -12.87 1.33 13.16
C THR A 266 -12.51 2.13 14.41
N GLY A 267 -12.50 1.47 15.58
CA GLY A 267 -12.08 2.07 16.85
C GLY A 267 -10.58 2.38 16.88
N PHE A 268 -9.76 1.45 16.37
CA PHE A 268 -8.31 1.62 16.29
C PHE A 268 -7.92 2.70 15.28
N ARG A 269 -8.56 2.80 14.09
CA ARG A 269 -8.38 3.92 13.14
C ARG A 269 -8.69 5.29 13.75
N LYS A 270 -9.79 5.39 14.50
CA LYS A 270 -10.21 6.64 15.16
C LYS A 270 -9.22 7.06 16.25
N LEU A 271 -8.78 6.11 17.09
CA LEU A 271 -7.72 6.33 18.10
C LEU A 271 -6.37 6.68 17.44
N LEU A 272 -6.13 6.16 16.24
CA LEU A 272 -4.95 6.39 15.43
C LEU A 272 -5.02 7.62 14.52
N GLY A 273 -6.09 8.41 14.49
CA GLY A 273 -6.19 9.55 13.55
C GLY A 273 -6.15 9.14 12.07
N LEU A 274 -6.40 7.86 11.78
CA LEU A 274 -6.42 7.27 10.43
C LEU A 274 -7.75 7.51 9.70
N GLN A 275 -8.51 8.53 10.13
CA GLN A 275 -9.65 9.04 9.39
C GLN A 275 -9.09 9.89 8.25
N GLY A 276 -8.97 9.29 7.07
CA GLY A 276 -8.85 10.07 5.85
C GLY A 276 -10.20 10.75 5.60
N GLU A 277 -10.34 12.00 6.01
CA GLU A 277 -11.39 12.89 5.53
C GLU A 277 -11.17 13.20 4.03
N PRO A 278 -12.24 13.49 3.25
CA PRO A 278 -12.14 13.86 1.84
C PRO A 278 -11.34 15.15 1.63
N ASN A 279 -10.65 15.22 0.49
CA ASN A 279 -9.99 16.42 -0.02
C ASN A 279 -11.03 17.55 -0.20
N ILE A 280 -11.01 18.54 0.68
CA ILE A 280 -11.47 19.89 0.36
C ILE A 280 -10.36 20.84 0.84
N GLN A 281 -9.40 21.08 -0.06
CA GLN A 281 -8.54 22.26 -0.26
C GLN A 281 -7.18 21.84 -0.83
#